data_AF-A0A258V215-F1
#
_entry.id   AF-A0A258V215-F1
#
_cell.length_a   1.000
_cell.length_b   1.000
_cell.length_c   1.000
_cell.angle_alpha   90.00
_cell.angle_beta   90.00
_cell.angle_gamma   90.00
#
_symmetry.space_group_name_H-M   'P 1'
#
loop_
_entity.id
_entity.type
_entity.pdbx_description
1 polymer ?
#
loop_
_entity_poly.entity_id
_entity_poly.type
_entity_poly.pdbx_seq_one_letter_code
_entity_poly.pdbx_strand_id
1 'polypeptide(L)' 'MKRGLFRTFDSFLGECARVHEDAGDAFPYLRPDLYRMLGFQPAYEDLPLIAQQGQEKRPN' A
#
# COMPACT_ATOMS: atom_id res chain seq x y z
N MET A 1 15.49 -3.13 0.76
CA MET A 1 14.57 -3.32 1.91
C MET A 1 13.47 -2.26 1.83
N LYS A 2 12.23 -2.62 1.48
CA LYS A 2 11.07 -1.74 1.67
C LYS A 2 10.01 -2.47 2.49
N ARG A 3 10.37 -2.89 3.70
CA ARG A 3 9.44 -3.52 4.64
C ARG A 3 8.49 -2.43 5.14
N GLY A 4 7.18 -2.67 5.13
CA GLY A 4 6.18 -1.76 5.72
C GLY A 4 5.08 -1.29 4.77
N LEU A 5 4.38 -0.23 5.19
CA LEU A 5 3.28 0.41 4.46
C LEU A 5 3.81 1.44 3.47
N PHE A 6 3.15 1.56 2.31
CA PHE A 6 3.47 2.55 1.29
C PHE A 6 2.22 3.03 0.57
N ARG A 7 2.32 4.21 -0.05
CA ARG A 7 1.29 4.74 -0.96
C ARG A 7 1.49 4.21 -2.36
N THR A 8 0.40 3.84 -3.03
CA THR A 8 0.38 3.40 -4.43
C THR A 8 -0.94 3.79 -5.08
N PHE A 9 -1.00 3.64 -6.40
CA PHE A 9 -2.25 3.67 -7.15
C PHE A 9 -2.66 2.23 -7.51
N ASP A 10 -3.94 1.95 -7.37
CA ASP A 10 -4.60 0.73 -7.81
C ASP A 10 -5.68 1.11 -8.84
N SER A 11 -5.91 0.24 -9.83
CA SER A 11 -6.84 0.52 -10.93
C SER A 11 -8.30 0.56 -10.50
N PHE A 12 -8.67 -0.07 -9.39
CA PHE A 12 -10.02 -0.10 -8.86
C PHE A 12 -10.22 0.89 -7.70
N LEU A 13 -9.23 1.03 -6.81
CA LEU A 13 -9.32 1.86 -5.60
C LEU A 13 -8.76 3.27 -5.78
N GLY A 14 -8.00 3.53 -6.85
CA GLY A 14 -7.25 4.78 -7.01
C GLY A 14 -6.07 4.84 -6.03
N GLU A 15 -5.84 6.00 -5.43
CA GLU A 15 -4.77 6.17 -4.44
C GLU A 15 -5.07 5.39 -3.16
N CYS A 16 -4.14 4.57 -2.68
CA CYS A 16 -4.33 3.72 -1.51
C CYS A 16 -3.01 3.41 -0.79
N ALA A 17 -3.13 2.93 0.45
CA ALA A 17 -2.01 2.36 1.20
C ALA A 17 -1.95 0.86 0.96
N ARG A 18 -0.74 0.31 0.83
CA ARG A 18 -0.50 -1.12 0.65
C ARG A 18 0.63 -1.57 1.55
N VAL A 19 0.50 -2.78 2.09
CA VAL A 19 1.54 -3.47 2.86
C VAL A 19 2.48 -4.19 1.89
N HIS A 20 3.79 -4.09 2.13
CA HIS A 20 4.78 -4.85 1.36
C HIS A 20 4.64 -6.35 1.57
N GLU A 21 4.89 -7.13 0.52
CA GLU A 21 4.71 -8.57 0.53
C GLU A 21 5.51 -9.32 1.59
N ASP A 22 6.78 -8.96 1.76
CA ASP A 22 7.64 -9.46 2.83
C ASP A 22 7.21 -9.10 4.27
N ALA A 23 6.14 -8.31 4.48
CA ALA A 23 5.68 -7.97 5.83
C ALA A 23 4.89 -9.10 6.50
N GLY A 24 4.44 -10.12 5.75
CA GLY A 24 3.77 -11.32 6.29
C GLY A 24 2.36 -11.10 6.84
N ASP A 25 1.90 -9.84 6.91
CA ASP A 25 0.52 -9.47 7.20
C ASP A 25 -0.34 -9.58 5.92
N ALA A 26 -1.66 -9.72 6.06
CA ALA A 26 -2.59 -10.13 5.01
C ALA A 26 -2.78 -9.12 3.86
N PHE A 27 -1.71 -8.67 3.19
CA PHE A 27 -1.65 -7.91 1.93
C PHE A 27 -2.85 -6.98 1.60
N PRO A 28 -3.37 -6.15 2.52
CA PRO A 28 -4.58 -5.41 2.21
C PRO A 28 -4.24 -4.13 1.48
N TYR A 29 -5.04 -3.81 0.46
CA TYR A 29 -5.17 -2.44 0.00
C TYR A 29 -6.11 -1.70 0.96
N LEU A 30 -5.70 -0.52 1.39
CA LEU A 30 -6.49 0.31 2.29
C LEU A 30 -6.70 1.70 1.68
N ARG A 31 -7.96 2.12 1.58
CA ARG A 31 -8.31 3.45 1.10
C ARG A 31 -7.79 4.55 2.05
N PRO A 32 -7.44 5.75 1.54
CA PRO A 32 -6.88 6.82 2.34
C PRO A 32 -7.81 7.25 3.48
N ASP A 33 -9.12 7.33 3.21
CA ASP A 33 -10.13 7.72 4.21
C ASP A 33 -10.19 6.73 5.37
N LEU A 34 -10.11 5.42 5.08
CA LEU A 34 -10.10 4.38 6.10
C LEU A 34 -8.79 4.39 6.89
N TYR A 35 -7.65 4.58 6.22
CA TYR A 35 -6.35 4.71 6.88
C TYR A 35 -6.35 5.82 7.92
N ARG A 36 -6.86 7.01 7.54
CA ARG A 36 -6.98 8.18 8.43
C ARG A 36 -7.94 7.92 9.58
N MET A 37 -9.11 7.33 9.30
CA MET A 37 -10.11 7.04 10.32
C MET A 37 -9.61 6.05 11.38
N LEU A 38 -8.78 5.07 10.98
CA LEU A 38 -8.21 4.07 11.89
C LEU A 38 -7.03 4.60 12.71
N GLY A 39 -6.48 5.77 12.37
CA GLY A 39 -5.43 6.42 13.15
C GLY A 39 -4.07 5.70 13.11
N PHE A 40 -3.75 5.01 12.02
CA PHE A 40 -2.45 4.35 11.85
C PHE A 40 -1.27 5.32 11.92
N GLN A 41 -0.11 4.80 12.28
CA GLN A 41 1.16 5.50 12.31
C GLN A 41 2.18 4.79 11.40
N PRO A 42 2.94 5.51 10.56
CA PRO A 42 2.92 6.96 10.34
C PRO A 42 1.63 7.44 9.65
N ALA A 43 1.39 8.75 9.58
CA ALA A 43 0.23 9.27 8.86
C ALA A 43 0.26 8.86 7.37
N TYR A 44 -0.91 8.78 6.74
CA TYR A 44 -1.02 8.33 5.35
C TYR A 44 -0.11 9.13 4.42
N GLU A 45 -0.12 10.44 4.59
CA GLU A 45 0.62 11.43 3.79
C GLU A 45 2.13 11.26 3.90
N ASP A 46 2.62 10.75 5.03
CA ASP A 46 4.04 10.49 5.31
C ASP A 46 4.51 9.15 4.74
N LEU A 47 3.59 8.29 4.28
CA LEU A 47 3.96 7.02 3.66
C LEU A 47 4.73 7.26 2.36
N PRO A 48 5.78 6.45 2.10
CA PRO A 48 6.53 6.56 0.85
C PRO A 48 5.62 6.24 -0.34
N LEU A 49 5.61 7.12 -1.34
CA LEU A 49 4.91 6.86 -2.59
C LEU A 49 5.75 5.94 -3.49
N ILE A 50 5.16 4.85 -3.93
CA ILE A 50 5.72 3.95 -4.93
C ILE A 50 4.84 4.09 -6.17
N ALA A 51 5.38 4.74 -7.21
CA ALA A 51 4.78 4.66 -8.54
C ALA A 51 4.74 3.18 -8.93
N GLN A 52 3.56 2.66 -9.27
CA GLN A 52 3.31 1.24 -9.58
C GLN A 52 4.50 0.63 -10.33
N GLN A 53 5.38 -0.10 -9.61
CA GLN A 53 6.24 -1.06 -10.28
C GLN A 53 5.31 -2.22 -10.62
N GLY A 54 4.83 -2.22 -11.86
CA GLY A 54 3.99 -3.28 -12.38
C GLY A 54 4.70 -4.62 -12.21
N GLN A 55 4.25 -5.45 -11.29
CA GLN A 55 4.55 -6.88 -11.25
C GLN A 55 3.34 -7.63 -10.70
N GLU A 56 2.31 -7.75 -11.54
CA GLU A 56 1.72 -9.08 -11.74
C GLU A 56 2.37 -9.70 -12.99
N LYS A 57 3.68 -9.97 -12.91
CA LYS A 57 4.26 -11.05 -13.73
C LYS A 57 4.10 -12.31 -12.89
N ARG A 58 2.91 -12.92 -12.97
CA ARG A 58 2.75 -14.33 -12.64
C ARG A 58 3.52 -15.11 -13.72
N PRO A 59 4.62 -15.82 -13.40
CA PRO A 59 5.16 -16.79 -14.35
C PRO A 59 4.14 -17.94 -14.44
N ASN A 60 3.76 -18.29 -15.65
CA ASN A 60 3.19 -19.60 -15.95
C ASN A 60 4.12 -20.30 -16.94
#